data_AF-A0A7C2U7D4-F1
#
_entry.id   AF-A0A7C2U7D4-F1
#
_cell.length_a   1.000
_cell.length_b   1.000
_cell.length_c   1.000
_cell.angle_alpha   90.00
_cell.angle_beta   90.00
_cell.angle_gamma   90.00
#
_symmetry.space_group_name_H-M   'P 1'
#
loop_
_entity.id
_entity.type
_entity.pdbx_description
1 polymer ?
#
loop_
_entity_poly.entity_id
_entity_poly.type
_entity_poly.pdbx_seq_one_letter_code
_entity_poly.pdbx_strand_id
1 'polypeptide(L)'
;MMTVPGCLTKTVESVRKHKLAHWDRNRESNRAWLGMNMLTEGRAGFKAFNEGAKGQREVDFIKLRQLLAQGQRWNDDLIEAVMPPRKQ
;
A
#
# COMPACT_ATOMS: atom_id res chain seq x y z
N MET A 1 -14.40 -44.40 -13.86
CA MET A 1 -13.33 -44.31 -12.85
C MET A 1 -13.17 -42.86 -12.41
N MET A 2 -13.86 -42.42 -11.35
CA MET A 2 -13.49 -41.18 -10.65
C MET A 2 -12.43 -41.59 -9.63
N THR A 3 -11.16 -41.57 -10.03
CA THR A 3 -10.07 -41.89 -9.11
C THR A 3 -10.03 -40.82 -8.01
N VAL A 4 -10.46 -41.23 -6.81
CA VAL A 4 -10.41 -40.52 -5.52
C VAL A 4 -11.02 -39.11 -5.48
N PRO A 5 -12.35 -38.99 -5.28
CA PRO A 5 -13.00 -37.70 -5.08
C PRO A 5 -12.40 -36.93 -3.90
N GLY A 6 -12.19 -35.63 -4.06
CA GLY A 6 -11.63 -34.76 -3.01
C GLY A 6 -10.10 -34.67 -2.95
N CYS A 7 -9.36 -35.49 -3.69
CA CYS A 7 -7.89 -35.41 -3.73
C CYS A 7 -7.37 -34.08 -4.29
N LEU A 8 -8.03 -33.51 -5.29
CA LEU A 8 -7.67 -32.19 -5.81
C LEU A 8 -7.80 -31.10 -4.73
N THR A 9 -8.93 -31.10 -4.02
CA THR A 9 -9.19 -30.18 -2.90
C THR A 9 -8.12 -30.32 -1.82
N LYS A 10 -7.81 -31.55 -1.39
CA LYS A 10 -6.77 -31.83 -0.40
C LYS A 10 -5.39 -31.32 -0.84
N THR A 11 -5.02 -31.50 -2.11
CA THR A 11 -3.74 -31.00 -2.66
C THR A 11 -3.67 -29.48 -2.57
N VAL A 12 -4.73 -28.78 -2.98
CA VAL A 12 -4.80 -27.30 -2.91
C VAL A 12 -4.74 -26.82 -1.46
N GLU A 13 -5.47 -27.47 -0.55
CA GLU A 13 -5.44 -27.15 0.87
C GLU A 13 -4.06 -27.39 1.49
N SER A 14 -3.41 -28.51 1.17
CA SER A 14 -2.08 -28.84 1.67
C SER A 14 -1.03 -27.82 1.24
N VAL A 15 -1.08 -27.36 -0.02
CA VAL A 15 -0.18 -26.30 -0.51
C VAL A 15 -0.46 -24.98 0.21
N ARG A 16 -1.73 -24.66 0.49
CA ARG A 16 -2.12 -23.42 1.19
C ARG A 16 -1.65 -23.36 2.65
N LYS A 17 -1.47 -24.49 3.35
CA LYS A 17 -1.06 -24.52 4.76
C LYS A 17 0.20 -23.69 5.05
N HIS A 18 1.20 -23.77 4.18
CA HIS A 18 2.42 -22.97 4.34
C HIS A 18 2.14 -21.47 4.26
N LYS A 19 1.30 -21.05 3.31
CA LYS A 19 0.90 -19.63 3.17
C LYS A 19 0.06 -19.17 4.36
N LEU A 20 -0.83 -20.02 4.87
CA LEU A 20 -1.68 -19.71 6.04
C LEU A 20 -0.84 -19.52 7.31
N ALA A 21 0.17 -20.37 7.55
CA ALA A 21 1.06 -20.22 8.69
C ALA A 21 1.79 -18.87 8.69
N HIS A 22 2.28 -18.44 7.52
CA HIS A 22 2.87 -17.10 7.39
C HIS A 22 1.81 -15.99 7.45
N TRP A 23 0.62 -16.19 6.88
CA TRP A 23 -0.46 -15.21 6.94
C TRP A 23 -0.85 -14.93 8.39
N ASP A 24 -1.14 -15.95 9.19
CA ASP A 24 -1.59 -15.77 10.57
C ASP A 24 -0.52 -15.11 11.44
N ARG A 25 0.76 -15.41 11.20
CA ARG A 25 1.87 -14.75 11.91
C ARG A 25 2.00 -13.26 11.58
N ASN A 26 1.57 -12.82 10.40
CA ASN A 26 1.86 -11.46 9.90
C ASN A 26 0.62 -10.59 9.67
N ARG A 27 -0.60 -11.14 9.66
CA ARG A 27 -1.81 -10.40 9.25
C ARG A 27 -2.06 -9.16 10.09
N GLU A 28 -1.76 -9.19 11.39
CA GLU A 28 -1.98 -8.07 12.31
C GLU A 28 -1.03 -6.91 12.06
N SER A 29 0.27 -7.19 11.95
CA SER A 29 1.27 -6.17 11.64
C SER A 29 1.07 -5.61 10.23
N ASN A 30 0.76 -6.46 9.25
CA ASN A 30 0.46 -6.04 7.89
C ASN A 30 -0.80 -5.17 7.82
N ARG A 31 -1.83 -5.46 8.62
CA ARG A 31 -3.04 -4.63 8.72
C ARG A 31 -2.71 -3.25 9.27
N ALA A 32 -1.96 -3.18 10.37
CA ALA A 32 -1.55 -1.90 10.96
C ALA A 32 -0.66 -1.10 9.99
N TRP A 33 0.30 -1.77 9.35
CA TRP A 33 1.15 -1.18 8.32
C TRP A 33 0.32 -0.65 7.16
N LEU A 34 -0.61 -1.43 6.61
CA LEU A 34 -1.46 -1.03 5.50
C LEU A 34 -2.34 0.16 5.89
N GLY A 35 -2.94 0.16 7.09
CA GLY A 35 -3.73 1.28 7.58
C GLY A 35 -2.92 2.58 7.68
N MET A 36 -1.72 2.51 8.28
CA MET A 36 -0.85 3.67 8.40
C MET A 36 -0.39 4.18 7.04
N ASN A 37 0.06 3.31 6.15
CA ASN A 37 0.59 3.70 4.84
C ASN A 37 -0.50 4.21 3.90
N MET A 38 -1.63 3.49 3.79
CA MET A 38 -2.67 3.82 2.81
C MET A 38 -3.49 5.04 3.19
N LEU A 39 -3.56 5.41 4.47
CA LEU A 39 -4.22 6.67 4.88
C LEU A 39 -3.30 7.89 4.75
N THR A 40 -1.99 7.68 4.65
CA THR A 40 -0.98 8.75 4.66
C THR A 40 -0.13 8.75 3.39
N GLU A 41 1.15 8.42 3.50
CA GLU A 41 2.17 8.55 2.45
C GLU A 41 1.79 7.74 1.20
N GLY A 42 1.15 6.59 1.35
CA GLY A 42 0.64 5.78 0.25
C GLY A 42 -0.46 6.49 -0.54
N ARG A 43 -1.42 7.14 0.14
CA ARG A 43 -2.47 7.94 -0.54
C ARG A 43 -1.84 9.07 -1.36
N ALA A 44 -0.87 9.77 -0.78
CA ALA A 44 -0.13 10.83 -1.47
C ALA A 44 0.62 10.28 -2.69
N GLY A 45 1.32 9.15 -2.53
CA GLY A 45 2.05 8.48 -3.60
C GLY A 45 1.16 8.03 -4.76
N PHE A 46 0.01 7.41 -4.47
CA PHE A 46 -0.93 7.02 -5.52
C PHE A 46 -1.51 8.21 -6.27
N LYS A 47 -1.84 9.30 -5.57
CA LYS A 47 -2.29 10.55 -6.20
C LYS A 47 -1.20 11.11 -7.11
N ALA A 48 0.04 11.22 -6.62
CA ALA A 48 1.19 11.70 -7.40
C ALA A 48 1.45 10.83 -8.64
N PHE A 49 1.33 9.52 -8.51
CA PHE A 49 1.47 8.61 -9.65
C PHE A 49 0.38 8.80 -10.71
N ASN A 50 -0.87 9.00 -10.26
CA ASN A 50 -2.01 9.17 -11.15
C ASN A 50 -2.02 10.54 -11.84
N GLU A 51 -1.75 11.61 -11.10
CA GLU A 51 -1.92 13.00 -11.55
C GLU A 51 -0.62 13.63 -12.08
N GLY A 52 0.55 13.10 -11.71
CA GLY A 52 1.85 13.66 -12.06
C GLY A 52 2.23 13.50 -13.53
N ALA A 53 2.89 14.53 -14.08
CA ALA A 53 3.40 14.56 -15.45
C ALA A 53 4.34 13.37 -15.76
N LYS A 54 4.52 13.06 -17.05
CA LYS A 54 5.40 11.95 -17.45
C LYS A 54 6.84 12.24 -16.98
N GLY A 55 7.43 11.28 -16.25
CA GLY A 55 8.77 11.43 -15.67
C GLY A 55 8.80 12.10 -14.29
N GLN A 56 7.66 12.60 -13.78
CA GLN A 56 7.55 13.25 -12.46
C GLN A 56 6.26 12.77 -11.76
N ARG A 57 6.34 11.59 -11.15
CA ARG A 57 5.20 10.85 -10.57
C ARG A 57 5.38 10.48 -9.10
N GLU A 58 6.34 11.11 -8.46
CA GLU A 58 6.69 10.88 -7.06
C GLU A 58 6.34 12.11 -6.24
N VAL A 59 5.98 11.87 -4.98
CA VAL A 59 5.78 12.92 -3.98
C VAL A 59 7.15 13.46 -3.55
N ASP A 60 7.23 14.77 -3.25
CA ASP A 60 8.41 15.31 -2.57
C ASP A 60 8.43 14.88 -1.09
N PHE A 61 9.04 13.72 -0.83
CA PHE A 61 9.15 13.16 0.51
C PHE A 61 10.01 14.01 1.45
N ILE A 62 11.01 14.74 0.93
CA ILE A 62 11.85 15.60 1.77
C ILE A 62 11.01 16.75 2.30
N LYS A 63 10.28 17.44 1.41
CA LYS A 63 9.38 18.52 1.78
C LYS A 63 8.26 18.04 2.70
N LEU A 64 7.67 16.87 2.44
CA LEU A 64 6.67 16.27 3.32
C LEU A 64 7.21 16.12 4.75
N ARG A 65 8.41 15.55 4.92
CA ARG A 65 9.02 15.37 6.25
C ARG A 65 9.33 16.69 6.94
N GLN A 66 9.76 17.71 6.20
CA GLN A 66 9.99 19.06 6.73
C GLN A 66 8.70 19.71 7.23
N LEU A 67 7.61 19.63 6.46
CA LEU A 67 6.32 20.20 6.84
C LEU A 67 5.73 19.49 8.06
N LEU A 68 5.84 18.16 8.14
CA LEU A 68 5.42 17.41 9.32
C LEU A 68 6.26 17.77 10.57
N ALA A 69 7.57 17.98 10.41
CA ALA A 69 8.43 18.43 11.51
C ALA A 69 8.06 19.83 12.02
N GLN A 70 7.47 20.67 11.17
CA GLN A 70 6.92 21.98 11.54
C GLN A 70 5.52 21.88 12.19
N GLY A 71 4.96 20.68 12.33
CA GLY A 71 3.65 20.45 12.93
C GLY A 71 2.47 20.70 11.98
N GLN A 72 2.70 20.72 10.67
CA GLN A 72 1.60 20.80 9.70
C GLN A 72 0.66 19.62 9.86
N ARG A 73 -0.65 19.90 9.74
CA ARG A 73 -1.69 18.87 9.85
C ARG A 73 -1.74 18.02 8.58
N TRP A 74 -2.08 16.75 8.72
CA TRP A 74 -2.31 15.86 7.58
C TRP A 74 -3.66 16.18 6.91
N ASN A 75 -3.67 17.16 5.99
CA ASN A 75 -4.84 17.61 5.25
C ASN A 75 -4.54 17.74 3.74
N ASP A 76 -5.56 18.09 2.95
CA ASP A 76 -5.41 18.21 1.49
C ASP A 76 -4.41 19.31 1.09
N ASP A 77 -4.25 20.37 1.89
CA ASP A 77 -3.26 21.43 1.64
C ASP A 77 -1.82 20.91 1.76
N LEU A 78 -1.53 20.11 2.79
CA LEU A 78 -0.22 19.45 2.95
C LEU A 78 0.06 18.56 1.75
N ILE A 79 -0.92 17.76 1.33
CA ILE A 79 -0.76 16.86 0.19
C ILE A 79 -0.49 17.65 -1.07
N GLU A 80 -1.31 18.66 -1.39
CA GLU A 80 -1.12 19.48 -2.60
C GLU A 80 0.23 20.19 -2.61
N ALA A 81 0.72 20.64 -1.45
CA ALA A 81 2.03 21.30 -1.33
C ALA A 81 3.21 20.39 -1.71
N VAL A 82 3.06 19.06 -1.66
CA VAL A 82 4.12 18.08 -1.96
C VAL A 82 3.89 17.31 -3.26
N MET A 83 2.82 17.65 -4.00
CA MET A 83 2.50 17.01 -5.27
C MET A 83 3.46 17.42 -6.39
N PRO A 84 3.76 16.50 -7.34
CA PRO A 84 4.46 16.85 -8.57
C PRO A 84 3.59 17.72 -9.49
N PRO A 85 4.19 18.37 -10.51
CA PRO A 85 3.44 19.07 -11.55
C PRO A 85 2.39 18.16 -12.19
N ARG A 86 1.17 18.66 -12.34
CA ARG A 86 0.07 17.89 -12.93
C ARG A 86 0.30 17.66 -14.42
N LYS A 87 -0.24 16.56 -14.93
CA LYS A 87 -0.38 16.33 -16.38
C LYS A 87 -1.17 17.51 -16.99
N GLN A 88 -0.68 18.04 -18.11
CA GLN A 88 -1.45 18.92 -19.00
C GLN A 88 -2.54 18.12 -19.70
#